data_AF-A0AAP0G8K7-F1
#
_entry.id   AF-A0AAP0G8K7-F1
#
_cell.length_a   1.000
_cell.length_b   1.000
_cell.length_c   1.000
_cell.angle_alpha   90.00
_cell.angle_beta   90.00
_cell.angle_gamma   90.00
#
_symmetry.space_group_name_H-M   'P 1'
#
loop_
_entity.id
_entity.type
_entity.pdbx_description
1 polymer ?
#
loop_
_entity_poly.entity_id
_entity_poly.type
_entity_poly.pdbx_seq_one_letter_code
_entity_poly.pdbx_strand_id
1 'polypeptide(L)'
;MDEKLGLARFGGCMKVDNVQALAALLSADIPQRYVRPEREEDIIVFNGDEDKDSGGDDIPVVDFGRLLAPQFSKDEAARLHLACKEWGFF
;
A
#
# COMPACT_ATOMS: atom_id res chain seq x y z
N MET A 1 -9.53 40.52 -15.17
CA MET A 1 -8.73 40.12 -14.01
C MET A 1 -9.73 39.76 -12.94
N ASP A 2 -10.13 38.49 -12.88
CA ASP A 2 -11.13 38.04 -11.92
C ASP A 2 -10.42 37.54 -10.67
N GLU A 3 -10.31 38.42 -9.67
CA GLU A 3 -9.98 38.08 -8.29
C GLU A 3 -11.03 37.11 -7.75
N LYS A 4 -10.74 35.81 -7.77
CA LYS A 4 -11.51 34.83 -7.01
C LYS A 4 -11.08 34.87 -5.55
N LEU A 5 -11.89 35.61 -4.79
CA LEU A 5 -11.99 35.63 -3.33
C LEU A 5 -11.53 34.32 -2.70
N GLY A 6 -10.40 34.37 -1.98
CA GLY A 6 -9.92 33.32 -1.10
C GLY A 6 -10.85 33.16 0.10
N LEU A 7 -11.94 32.42 -0.08
CA LEU A 7 -12.76 31.97 1.03
C LEU A 7 -12.03 30.80 1.69
N ALA A 8 -11.38 31.05 2.82
CA ALA A 8 -10.77 30.03 3.65
C ALA A 8 -11.83 28.99 4.06
N ARG A 9 -11.89 27.87 3.32
CA ARG A 9 -12.82 26.76 3.57
C ARG A 9 -12.31 25.92 4.74
N PHE A 10 -12.53 26.39 5.97
CA PHE A 10 -12.40 25.52 7.13
C PHE A 10 -13.61 24.58 7.18
N GLY A 11 -13.40 23.28 6.93
CA GLY A 11 -14.45 22.25 6.99
C GLY A 11 -15.19 21.92 5.68
N GLY A 12 -14.55 22.07 4.51
CA GLY A 12 -15.17 21.72 3.23
C GLY A 12 -15.02 20.23 2.85
N CYS A 13 -16.09 19.60 2.33
CA CYS A 13 -15.97 18.36 1.56
C CYS A 13 -15.83 18.68 0.06
N MET A 14 -15.02 17.91 -0.65
CA MET A 14 -14.94 17.95 -2.11
C MET A 14 -15.66 16.72 -2.63
N LYS A 15 -16.58 16.88 -3.58
CA LYS A 15 -17.16 15.72 -4.28
C LYS A 15 -16.03 14.94 -4.94
N VAL A 16 -16.02 13.64 -4.72
CA VAL A 16 -15.05 12.72 -5.32
C VAL A 16 -15.84 11.80 -6.24
N ASP A 17 -15.58 11.92 -7.53
CA ASP A 17 -16.23 11.07 -8.52
C ASP A 17 -15.78 9.63 -8.35
N ASN A 18 -16.64 8.70 -8.77
CA ASN A 18 -16.35 7.28 -8.69
C ASN A 18 -15.14 6.93 -9.58
N VAL A 19 -14.09 6.40 -8.97
CA VAL A 19 -12.83 6.07 -9.68
C VAL A 19 -12.99 4.97 -10.73
N GLN A 20 -13.90 4.03 -10.54
CA GLN A 20 -14.19 2.98 -11.53
C GLN A 20 -14.88 3.57 -12.77
N ALA A 21 -15.80 4.53 -12.58
CA ALA A 21 -16.43 5.24 -13.68
C ALA A 21 -15.42 6.12 -14.44
N LEU A 22 -14.51 6.80 -13.71
CA LEU A 22 -13.41 7.57 -14.31
C LEU A 22 -12.48 6.69 -15.17
N ALA A 23 -12.14 5.49 -14.70
CA ALA A 23 -11.30 4.56 -15.45
C ALA A 23 -11.99 3.98 -16.71
N ALA A 24 -13.31 3.80 -16.67
CA ALA A 24 -14.09 3.28 -17.80
C ALA A 24 -14.23 4.31 -18.95
N LEU A 25 -14.11 5.61 -18.63
CA LEU A 25 -13.98 6.68 -19.60
C LEU A 25 -12.54 6.65 -20.13
N LEU A 26 -12.27 5.73 -21.08
CA LEU A 26 -10.97 5.36 -21.70
C LEU A 26 -10.10 6.51 -22.26
N SER A 27 -10.42 7.77 -21.99
CA SER A 27 -9.78 8.97 -22.52
C SER A 27 -9.63 10.13 -21.52
N ALA A 28 -9.70 9.89 -20.22
CA ALA A 28 -9.50 10.96 -19.24
C ALA A 28 -8.05 11.00 -18.75
N ASP A 29 -7.40 12.16 -18.94
CA ASP A 29 -6.21 12.52 -18.18
C ASP A 29 -6.48 12.31 -16.68
N ILE A 30 -5.53 11.67 -15.98
CA ILE A 30 -5.66 11.42 -14.54
C ILE A 30 -5.90 12.77 -13.86
N PRO A 31 -7.02 12.95 -13.12
CA PRO A 31 -7.28 14.22 -12.46
C PRO A 31 -6.10 14.58 -11.55
N GLN A 32 -5.63 15.82 -11.65
CA GLN A 32 -4.42 16.33 -10.96
C GLN A 32 -4.37 15.99 -9.45
N ARG A 33 -5.53 15.89 -8.79
CA ARG A 33 -5.64 15.49 -7.38
C ARG A 33 -5.17 14.06 -7.05
N TYR A 34 -5.07 13.18 -8.04
CA TYR A 34 -4.57 11.80 -7.91
C TYR A 34 -3.12 11.67 -8.37
N VAL A 35 -2.56 12.69 -9.02
CA VAL A 35 -1.14 12.75 -9.39
C VAL A 35 -0.34 13.04 -8.13
N ARG A 36 0.70 12.23 -7.90
CA ARG A 36 1.57 12.27 -6.72
C ARG A 36 3.01 12.52 -7.17
N PRO A 37 3.37 13.77 -7.56
CA PRO A 37 4.71 14.07 -8.04
C PRO A 37 5.79 13.73 -7.01
N GLU A 38 5.46 13.76 -5.72
CA GLU A 38 6.35 13.38 -4.63
C GLU A 38 6.73 11.90 -4.61
N ARG A 39 6.01 11.03 -5.34
CA ARG A 39 6.23 9.57 -5.37
C ARG A 39 6.83 9.07 -6.68
N GLU A 40 7.21 9.96 -7.60
CA GLU A 40 7.93 9.55 -8.82
C GLU A 40 9.29 8.91 -8.49
N GLU A 41 9.84 9.21 -7.30
CA GLU A 41 11.10 8.64 -6.77
C GLU A 41 10.89 7.36 -5.95
N ASP A 42 9.67 7.12 -5.45
CA ASP A 42 9.29 6.00 -4.56
C ASP A 42 8.87 4.73 -5.34
N ILE A 43 9.18 4.65 -6.64
CA ILE A 43 8.99 3.42 -7.39
C ILE A 43 10.00 2.40 -6.85
N ILE A 44 9.62 1.73 -5.76
CA ILE A 44 10.25 0.50 -5.33
C ILE A 44 9.99 -0.48 -6.46
N VAL A 45 10.99 -0.60 -7.32
CA VAL A 45 11.03 -1.57 -8.40
C VAL A 45 10.83 -2.93 -7.74
N PHE A 46 9.65 -3.52 -7.91
CA PHE A 46 9.57 -4.97 -7.89
C PHE A 46 10.39 -5.41 -9.09
N ASN A 47 11.67 -5.70 -8.87
CA ASN A 47 12.46 -6.48 -9.81
C ASN A 47 11.82 -7.87 -9.79
N GLY A 48 10.76 -8.01 -10.59
CA GLY A 48 10.32 -9.29 -11.09
C GLY A 48 11.51 -9.83 -11.86
N ASP A 49 12.06 -10.92 -11.33
CA ASP A 49 13.12 -11.74 -11.87
C ASP A 49 14.52 -11.47 -11.28
N GLU A 50 15.06 -12.54 -10.71
CA GLU A 50 16.48 -12.79 -10.47
C GLU A 50 17.14 -12.07 -9.29
N ASP A 51 16.75 -12.47 -8.08
CA ASP A 51 17.73 -12.77 -7.04
C ASP A 51 17.12 -13.70 -5.99
N LYS A 52 17.28 -15.00 -6.20
CA LYS A 52 17.03 -16.03 -5.16
C LYS A 52 18.11 -16.02 -4.06
N ASP A 53 19.07 -15.09 -4.12
CA ASP A 53 20.26 -15.04 -3.25
C ASP A 53 20.57 -13.63 -2.67
N SER A 54 19.84 -12.59 -3.10
CA SER A 54 19.74 -11.36 -2.30
C SER A 54 18.54 -11.55 -1.38
N GLY A 55 18.75 -11.54 -0.06
CA GLY A 55 17.70 -11.61 0.96
C GLY A 55 16.71 -10.45 0.84
N GLY A 56 15.88 -10.50 -0.21
CA GLY A 56 14.69 -9.70 -0.38
C GLY A 56 13.74 -10.19 0.69
N ASP A 57 13.62 -9.40 1.73
CA ASP A 57 12.67 -9.56 2.81
C ASP A 57 11.27 -9.72 2.17
N ASP A 58 10.85 -10.97 1.97
CA ASP A 58 9.47 -11.32 1.59
C ASP A 58 8.58 -11.17 2.83
N ILE A 59 7.35 -10.73 2.62
CA ILE A 59 6.37 -10.58 3.70
C ILE A 59 6.24 -11.93 4.43
N PRO A 60 6.48 -11.98 5.75
CA PRO A 60 6.40 -13.23 6.51
C PRO A 60 4.99 -13.81 6.42
N VAL A 61 4.86 -15.11 6.16
CA VAL A 61 3.57 -15.80 6.18
C VAL A 61 3.46 -16.60 7.48
N VAL A 62 2.36 -16.43 8.20
CA VAL A 62 2.04 -17.16 9.44
C VAL A 62 0.90 -18.15 9.19
N ASP A 63 1.17 -19.44 9.41
CA ASP A 63 0.20 -20.51 9.28
C ASP A 63 -0.54 -20.74 10.61
N PHE A 64 -1.78 -20.26 10.71
CA PHE A 64 -2.58 -20.44 11.92
C PHE A 64 -2.93 -21.91 12.22
N GLY A 65 -2.99 -22.78 11.21
CA GLY A 65 -3.18 -24.21 11.43
C GLY A 65 -1.99 -24.81 12.18
N ARG A 66 -0.76 -24.45 11.78
CA ARG A 66 0.47 -24.88 12.46
C ARG A 66 0.64 -24.23 13.82
N LEU A 67 0.20 -22.98 13.97
CA LEU A 67 0.25 -22.28 15.26
C LEU A 67 -0.60 -22.97 16.34
N LEU A 68 -1.77 -23.50 15.95
CA LEU A 68 -2.67 -24.21 16.85
C LEU A 68 -2.30 -25.69 17.03
N ALA A 69 -1.43 -26.22 16.17
CA ALA A 69 -0.97 -27.60 16.23
C ALA A 69 0.19 -27.74 17.25
N PRO A 70 0.06 -28.53 18.33
CA PRO A 70 1.06 -28.58 19.40
C PRO A 70 2.49 -28.90 18.93
N GLN A 71 2.63 -29.69 17.87
CA GLN A 71 3.91 -30.10 17.31
C GLN A 71 4.65 -28.98 16.55
N PHE A 72 3.94 -27.95 16.08
CA PHE A 72 4.53 -26.84 15.30
C PHE A 72 4.33 -25.46 15.96
N SER A 73 3.50 -25.40 17.02
CA SER A 73 3.07 -24.16 17.66
C SER A 73 4.23 -23.25 18.07
N LYS A 74 5.31 -23.82 18.61
CA LYS A 74 6.46 -23.03 19.07
C LYS A 74 7.19 -22.33 17.93
N ASP A 75 7.43 -23.06 16.84
CA ASP A 75 8.14 -22.52 15.68
C ASP A 75 7.29 -21.45 14.98
N GLU A 76 5.99 -21.71 14.84
CA GLU A 76 5.07 -20.79 14.21
C GLU A 76 4.81 -19.54 15.06
N ALA A 77 4.76 -19.68 16.40
CA ALA A 77 4.68 -18.54 17.31
C ALA A 77 5.94 -17.66 17.26
N ALA A 78 7.12 -18.26 17.03
CA ALA A 78 8.35 -17.50 16.85
C ALA A 78 8.33 -16.70 15.52
N ARG A 79 7.80 -17.27 14.44
CA ARG A 79 7.58 -16.56 13.16
C ARG A 79 6.62 -15.39 13.33
N LEU A 80 5.49 -15.62 14.01
CA LEU A 80 4.53 -14.57 14.33
C LEU A 80 5.15 -13.45 15.16
N HIS A 81 5.94 -13.79 16.18
CA HIS A 81 6.64 -12.79 17.00
C HIS A 81 7.62 -11.95 16.18
N LEU A 82 8.41 -12.60 15.31
CA LEU A 82 9.36 -11.95 14.44
C LEU A 82 8.65 -11.00 13.46
N ALA A 83 7.57 -11.46 12.82
CA ALA A 83 6.77 -10.65 11.92
C ALA A 83 6.17 -9.42 12.63
N CYS A 84 5.61 -9.58 13.83
CA CYS A 84 5.12 -8.45 14.61
C CYS A 84 6.22 -7.45 14.99
N LYS A 85 7.44 -7.93 15.25
CA LYS A 85 8.56 -7.10 15.70
C LYS A 85 9.25 -6.36 14.56
N GLU A 86 9.48 -7.04 13.44
CA GLU A 86 10.32 -6.54 12.35
C GLU A 86 9.49 -5.93 11.21
N TRP A 87 8.27 -6.43 11.00
CA TRP A 87 7.43 -6.04 9.86
C TRP A 87 6.19 -5.25 10.25
N GLY A 88 5.47 -5.70 11.28
CA GLY A 88 4.16 -5.17 11.64
C GLY A 88 3.01 -5.62 10.73
N PHE A 89 3.29 -6.47 9.73
CA PHE A 89 2.30 -7.15 8.88
C PHE A 89 2.82 -8.52 8.43
N PHE A 90 1.89 -9.45 8.17
CA PHE A 90 2.09 -10.84 7.75
C PHE A 90 0.78 -11.43 7.21
#